data_AF-A0A3C0HLI6-F1
#
_entry.id   AF-A0A3C0HLI6-F1
#
_cell.length_a   1.000
_cell.length_b   1.000
_cell.length_c   1.000
_cell.angle_alpha   90.00
_cell.angle_beta   90.00
_cell.angle_gamma   90.00
#
_symmetry.space_group_name_H-M   'P 1'
#
loop_
_entity.id
_entity.type
_entity.pdbx_description
1 polymer ?
#
loop_
_entity_poly.entity_id
_entity_poly.type
_entity_poly.pdbx_seq_one_letter_code
_entity_poly.pdbx_strand_id
1 'polypeptide(L)' 'QHDAALEHAARFQDIFGRDNFFIELQDQGIPEQRTTNPQLLEIARKINAPILATNDSHYTHQHDAEAHDALL' A
#
# COMPACT_ATOMS: atom_id res chain seq x y z
N GLN A 1 -11.60 13.16 -0.99
CA GLN A 1 -10.31 12.44 -1.17
C GLN A 1 -10.54 11.00 -1.61
N HIS A 2 -11.45 10.25 -0.96
CA HIS A 2 -11.82 8.88 -1.35
C HIS A 2 -12.16 8.74 -2.85
N ASP A 3 -12.97 9.63 -3.41
CA ASP A 3 -13.40 9.51 -4.82
C ASP A 3 -12.26 9.71 -5.82
N ALA A 4 -11.35 10.66 -5.55
CA ALA A 4 -10.15 10.85 -6.36
C ALA A 4 -9.20 9.64 -6.26
N ALA A 5 -9.05 9.05 -5.06
CA ALA A 5 -8.24 7.84 -4.89
C ALA A 5 -8.81 6.65 -5.67
N LEU A 6 -10.13 6.47 -5.66
CA LEU A 6 -10.82 5.45 -6.47
C LEU A 6 -10.61 5.68 -7.97
N GLU A 7 -10.80 6.91 -8.44
CA GLU A 7 -10.60 7.28 -9.85
C GLU A 7 -9.16 6.99 -10.31
N HIS A 8 -8.18 7.38 -9.50
CA HIS A 8 -6.78 7.11 -9.80
C HIS A 8 -6.43 5.62 -9.79
N ALA A 9 -6.94 4.86 -8.82
CA ALA A 9 -6.72 3.41 -8.77
C ALA A 9 -7.35 2.69 -9.98
N ALA A 10 -8.57 3.07 -10.37
CA ALA A 10 -9.21 2.55 -11.58
C ALA A 10 -8.41 2.90 -12.83
N ARG A 11 -7.98 4.16 -12.96
CA ARG A 11 -7.13 4.59 -14.09
C ARG A 11 -5.81 3.82 -14.15
N PHE A 12 -5.16 3.54 -13.01
CA PHE A 12 -3.94 2.74 -13.01
C PHE A 12 -4.22 1.27 -13.37
N GLN A 13 -5.32 0.69 -12.91
CA GLN A 13 -5.74 -0.64 -13.32
C GLN A 13 -5.99 -0.72 -14.84
N ASP A 14 -6.55 0.33 -15.44
CA ASP A 14 -6.75 0.40 -16.89
C ASP A 14 -5.42 0.50 -17.66
N ILE A 15 -4.45 1.25 -17.13
CA ILE A 15 -3.13 1.44 -17.75
C ILE A 15 -2.29 0.15 -17.70
N PHE A 16 -2.23 -0.49 -16.53
CA PHE A 16 -1.37 -1.66 -16.33
C PHE A 16 -2.07 -2.98 -16.69
N GLY A 17 -3.40 -2.98 -16.73
CA GLY A 17 -4.22 -4.17 -16.89
C GLY A 17 -4.61 -4.80 -15.56
N ARG A 18 -5.78 -5.46 -15.53
CA ARG A 18 -6.38 -5.99 -14.31
C ARG A 18 -5.51 -7.02 -13.58
N ASP A 19 -4.68 -7.75 -14.32
CA ASP A 19 -3.81 -8.79 -13.78
C ASP A 19 -2.43 -8.27 -13.32
N ASN A 20 -2.13 -6.98 -13.58
CA ASN A 20 -0.83 -6.37 -13.29
C ASN A 20 -0.94 -5.19 -12.31
N PHE A 21 -2.11 -4.94 -11.74
CA PHE A 21 -2.34 -3.88 -10.74
C PHE A 21 -2.90 -4.48 -9.45
N PHE A 22 -2.26 -4.13 -8.34
CA PHE A 22 -2.59 -4.62 -7.01
C PHE A 22 -2.78 -3.44 -6.07
N ILE A 23 -3.69 -3.57 -5.11
CA ILE A 23 -3.76 -2.66 -3.98
C ILE A 23 -2.84 -3.18 -2.88
N GLU A 24 -1.78 -2.43 -2.63
CA GLU A 24 -0.77 -2.75 -1.62
C GLU A 24 -1.27 -2.39 -0.22
N LEU A 25 -1.05 -3.28 0.74
CA LEU A 25 -1.32 -3.07 2.16
C LEU A 25 -0.04 -3.27 2.97
N GLN A 26 0.21 -2.34 3.87
CA GLN A 26 1.34 -2.34 4.78
C GLN A 26 0.85 -2.03 6.19
N ASP A 27 1.48 -2.64 7.20
CA ASP A 27 1.18 -2.37 8.61
C ASP A 27 2.46 -2.43 9.44
N GLN A 28 3.01 -1.27 9.75
CA GLN A 28 4.15 -1.09 10.65
C GLN A 28 3.69 -0.54 12.02
N GLY A 29 2.39 -0.66 12.35
CA GLY A 29 1.83 -0.16 13.61
C GLY A 29 1.59 1.34 13.66
N ILE A 30 1.69 2.03 12.51
CA ILE A 30 1.51 3.47 12.38
C ILE A 30 -0.01 3.80 12.45
N PRO A 31 -0.47 4.72 13.32
CA PRO A 31 -1.89 5.03 13.50
C PRO A 31 -2.63 5.40 12.21
N GLU A 32 -1.96 6.10 11.31
CA GLU A 32 -2.47 6.54 10.02
C GLU A 32 -2.84 5.34 9.13
N GLN A 33 -2.06 4.26 9.17
CA GLN A 33 -2.33 3.03 8.40
C GLN A 33 -3.60 2.33 8.89
N ARG A 34 -3.93 2.44 10.17
CA ARG A 34 -5.21 1.92 10.70
C ARG A 34 -6.42 2.63 10.11
N THR A 35 -6.25 3.87 9.66
CA THR A 35 -7.31 4.64 8.98
C THR A 35 -7.30 4.40 7.47
N THR A 36 -6.12 4.33 6.86
CA THR A 36 -5.97 4.20 5.39
C THR A 36 -6.19 2.78 4.89
N ASN A 37 -5.72 1.74 5.59
CA ASN A 37 -5.85 0.34 5.13
C ASN A 37 -7.32 -0.09 4.89
N PRO A 38 -8.29 0.24 5.77
CA PRO A 38 -9.70 -0.04 5.50
C PRO A 38 -10.24 0.65 4.23
N GLN A 39 -9.78 1.87 3.94
CA GLN A 39 -10.19 2.62 2.75
C GLN A 39 -9.59 2.00 1.48
N LEU A 40 -8.33 1.55 1.53
CA LEU A 40 -7.69 0.81 0.43
C LEU A 40 -8.40 -0.51 0.14
N LEU A 41 -8.84 -1.24 1.18
CA LEU A 41 -9.65 -2.44 1.04
C LEU A 41 -11.00 -2.15 0.36
N GLU A 42 -11.63 -1.03 0.67
CA GLU A 42 -12.86 -0.61 0.00
C GLU A 42 -12.64 -0.31 -1.49
N ILE A 43 -11.56 0.41 -1.81
CA ILE A 43 -11.17 0.70 -3.20
C ILE A 43 -10.90 -0.60 -3.96
N ALA A 44 -10.11 -1.53 -3.39
CA ALA A 44 -9.80 -2.82 -3.99
C ALA A 44 -11.07 -3.60 -4.35
N ARG A 45 -12.06 -3.63 -3.43
CA ARG A 45 -13.38 -4.25 -3.67
C ARG A 45 -14.15 -3.56 -4.79
N LYS A 46 -14.15 -2.22 -4.84
CA LYS A 46 -14.89 -1.44 -5.84
C LYS A 46 -14.38 -1.66 -7.27
N ILE A 47 -13.06 -1.79 -7.46
CA ILE A 47 -12.46 -1.98 -8.78
C ILE A 47 -12.16 -3.46 -9.10
N ASN A 48 -12.46 -4.36 -8.16
CA ASN A 48 -12.11 -5.78 -8.22
C ASN A 48 -10.61 -5.99 -8.47
N ALA A 49 -9.76 -5.23 -7.75
CA ALA A 49 -8.32 -5.41 -7.78
C ALA A 49 -7.88 -6.42 -6.70
N PRO A 50 -6.91 -7.30 -7.01
CA PRO A 50 -6.27 -8.13 -5.99
C PRO A 50 -5.52 -7.27 -4.97
N ILE A 51 -5.44 -7.78 -3.74
CA ILE A 51 -4.64 -7.16 -2.67
C ILE A 51 -3.30 -7.85 -2.52
N LEU A 52 -2.27 -7.10 -2.14
CA LEU A 52 -0.92 -7.62 -1.89
C LEU A 52 -0.38 -7.03 -0.59
N ALA A 53 0.12 -7.89 0.31
CA ALA A 53 0.77 -7.46 1.53
C ALA A 53 2.27 -7.29 1.28
N THR A 54 2.83 -6.18 1.76
CA THR A 54 4.26 -5.89 1.72
C THR A 54 4.68 -5.26 3.06
N ASN A 55 5.98 -5.03 3.25
CA ASN A 55 6.51 -4.54 4.52
C ASN A 55 7.42 -3.30 4.37
N ASP A 56 7.58 -2.78 3.15
CA ASP A 56 8.44 -1.62 2.87
C ASP A 56 9.82 -1.68 3.58
N SER A 57 10.54 -2.78 3.38
CA SER A 57 11.74 -3.07 4.16
C SER A 57 12.92 -2.21 3.71
N HIS A 58 13.51 -1.46 4.66
CA HIS A 58 14.64 -0.56 4.44
C HIS A 58 15.98 -1.13 4.95
N TYR A 59 15.95 -2.30 5.58
CA TYR A 59 17.10 -3.00 6.12
C TYR A 59 16.88 -4.53 6.07
N THR A 60 17.95 -5.30 6.22
CA THR A 60 17.91 -6.77 6.05
C THR A 60 17.46 -7.46 7.32
N HIS A 61 17.95 -7.01 8.48
CA HIS A 61 17.63 -7.56 9.78
C HIS A 61 17.13 -6.48 10.73
N GLN A 62 16.28 -6.87 11.69
CA GLN A 62 15.70 -5.93 12.64
C GLN A 62 16.74 -5.13 13.45
N HIS A 63 17.90 -5.72 13.75
CA HIS A 63 18.97 -5.05 14.48
C HIS A 63 19.73 -4.00 13.67
N ASP A 64 19.55 -3.98 12.34
CA ASP A 64 20.16 -2.97 11.46
C ASP A 64 19.44 -1.61 11.56
N ALA A 65 18.31 -1.54 12.28
CA ALA A 65 17.51 -0.33 12.44
C ALA A 65 18.33 0.85 12.98
N GLU A 66 19.22 0.62 13.95
CA GLU A 66 20.10 1.68 14.50
C GLU A 66 21.11 2.19 13.46
N ALA A 67 21.67 1.29 12.65
CA ALA A 67 22.60 1.66 11.60
C ALA A 67 21.91 2.44 10.47
N HIS A 68 20.67 2.06 10.14
CA HIS A 68 19.84 2.78 9.19
C HIS A 68 19.44 4.17 9.69
N ASP A 69 19.11 4.31 10.99
CA ASP A 69 18.79 5.61 11.60
C ASP A 69 19.98 6.57 11.52
N ALA A 70 21.21 6.09 11.74
CA ALA A 70 22.42 6.90 11.64
C ALA A 70 22.80 7.32 10.21
N LEU A 71 22.23 6.68 9.18
CA LEU A 71 22.48 7.01 7.77
C LEU A 71 21.69 8.25 7.30
N LEU A 72 20.57 8.56 7.95
CA LEU A 72 19.60 9.60 7.58
C LEU A 72 19.83 10.92 8.33
#